data_AF-A0A218UDB9-F1
#
_entry.id   AF-A0A218UDB9-F1
#
_cell.length_a   1.000
_cell.length_b   1.000
_cell.length_c   1.000
_cell.angle_alpha   90.00
_cell.angle_beta   90.00
_cell.angle_gamma   90.00
#
_symmetry.space_group_name_H-M   'P 1'
#
loop_
_entity.id
_entity.type
_entity.pdbx_description
1 polymer ?
#
loop_
_entity_poly.entity_id
_entity_poly.type
_entity_poly.pdbx_seq_one_letter_code
_entity_poly.pdbx_strand_id
1 'polypeptide(L)'
;MRAGHCRAAFTCFKLAADRGYSKAQFNVGLCYEHGRGTEKDLEKAGFYYCQAASSRHAMAQYRYARYLLQHGPGSLQDRQHTAVALLEQAAGAGITEAQAYLGVFYMRGLQPQEKRGLKYLLQAANSGDAQSRFHVGVCYEQGLGVQQSLAEALRHYRQSAAAGSRQARDRLWAWQQQLQDVHTKHPFPSGLRASSSSPDFWTIEPVSANVHSSQPGQCGLTLPHSWSTGTLHMMLLSSAGWSCAFRARTVPVELQGWEAQHCWQ
;
A
#
# COMPACT_ATOMS: atom_id res chain seq x y z
N MET A 1 11.31 -12.78 22.15
CA MET A 1 12.66 -13.09 22.68
C MET A 1 12.83 -12.36 24.01
N ARG A 2 13.48 -12.97 25.02
CA ARG A 2 13.79 -12.27 26.29
C ARG A 2 14.89 -11.24 26.05
N ALA A 3 14.81 -10.08 26.71
CA ALA A 3 15.65 -8.90 26.42
C ALA A 3 17.17 -9.18 26.45
N GLY A 4 17.65 -10.05 27.33
CA GLY A 4 19.06 -10.42 27.44
C GLY A 4 19.65 -11.02 26.14
N HIS A 5 18.89 -11.84 25.41
CA HIS A 5 19.39 -12.42 24.14
C HIS A 5 19.54 -11.37 23.05
N CYS A 6 18.73 -10.31 23.06
CA CYS A 6 18.82 -9.22 22.07
C CYS A 6 20.12 -8.43 22.24
N ARG A 7 20.55 -8.16 23.48
CA ARG A 7 21.81 -7.45 23.76
C ARG A 7 23.03 -8.28 23.36
N ALA A 8 23.03 -9.58 23.65
CA ALA A 8 24.08 -10.51 23.22
C ALA A 8 24.17 -10.62 21.68
N ALA A 9 23.03 -10.77 20.99
CA ALA A 9 22.98 -10.79 19.53
C ALA A 9 23.52 -9.47 18.92
N PHE A 10 23.12 -8.31 19.48
CA PHE A 10 23.64 -7.01 19.08
C PHE A 10 25.17 -6.92 19.22
N THR A 11 25.75 -7.36 20.35
CA THR A 11 27.21 -7.36 20.52
C THR A 11 27.94 -8.25 19.51
N CYS A 12 27.38 -9.42 19.16
CA CYS A 12 27.94 -10.29 18.14
C CYS A 12 27.85 -9.67 16.74
N PHE A 13 26.71 -9.06 16.39
CA PHE A 13 26.57 -8.35 15.11
C PHE A 13 27.51 -7.14 15.02
N LYS A 14 27.68 -6.38 16.10
CA LYS A 14 28.63 -5.26 16.17
C LYS A 14 30.07 -5.72 15.90
N LEU A 15 30.55 -6.75 16.60
CA LEU A 15 31.90 -7.29 16.40
C LEU A 15 32.14 -7.78 14.95
N ALA A 16 31.13 -8.38 14.31
CA ALA A 16 31.23 -8.78 12.90
C ALA A 16 31.12 -7.59 11.93
N ALA A 17 30.32 -6.57 12.26
CA ALA A 17 30.17 -5.36 11.46
C ALA A 17 31.45 -4.52 11.44
N ASP A 18 32.14 -4.43 12.58
CA ASP A 18 33.42 -3.75 12.74
C ASP A 18 34.56 -4.48 11.98
N ARG A 19 34.37 -5.77 11.66
CA ARG A 19 35.22 -6.57 10.74
C ARG A 19 34.80 -6.46 9.26
N GLY A 20 33.89 -5.55 8.92
CA GLY A 20 33.46 -5.30 7.54
C GLY A 20 32.41 -6.26 6.97
N TYR A 21 31.80 -7.14 7.76
CA TYR A 21 30.74 -8.04 7.25
C TYR A 21 29.45 -7.26 6.97
N SER A 22 29.13 -7.05 5.68
CA SER A 22 27.97 -6.25 5.24
C SER A 22 26.62 -6.72 5.78
N LYS A 23 26.40 -8.04 5.90
CA LYS A 23 25.20 -8.61 6.55
C LYS A 23 25.13 -8.26 8.03
N ALA A 24 26.27 -8.20 8.72
CA ALA A 24 26.33 -7.83 10.12
C ALA A 24 26.11 -6.32 10.31
N GLN A 25 26.73 -5.48 9.48
CA GLN A 25 26.48 -4.04 9.42
C GLN A 25 24.98 -3.75 9.20
N PHE A 26 24.35 -4.43 8.25
CA PHE A 26 22.90 -4.33 8.03
C PHE A 26 22.08 -4.72 9.28
N ASN A 27 22.44 -5.82 9.96
CA ASN A 27 21.76 -6.24 11.19
C ASN A 27 21.97 -5.25 12.35
N VAL A 28 23.14 -4.61 12.47
CA VAL A 28 23.40 -3.54 13.43
C VAL A 28 22.54 -2.32 13.12
N GLY A 29 22.40 -1.96 11.83
CA GLY A 29 21.47 -0.93 11.38
C GLY A 29 20.02 -1.21 11.80
N LEU A 30 19.54 -2.45 11.61
CA LEU A 30 18.22 -2.89 12.07
C LEU A 30 18.07 -2.92 13.60
N CYS A 31 19.16 -3.09 14.35
CA CYS A 31 19.14 -2.99 15.82
C CYS A 31 18.94 -1.54 16.26
N TYR A 32 19.64 -0.60 15.64
CA TYR A 32 19.49 0.84 15.90
C TYR A 32 18.16 1.41 15.37
N GLU A 33 17.65 0.97 14.22
CA GLU A 33 16.35 1.42 13.68
C GLU A 33 15.18 1.08 14.63
N HIS A 34 15.26 -0.07 15.30
CA HIS A 34 14.17 -0.65 16.10
C HIS A 34 14.44 -0.72 17.61
N GLY A 35 15.57 -0.20 18.11
CA GLY A 35 15.95 -0.30 19.53
C GLY A 35 16.10 -1.76 20.04
N ARG A 36 16.63 -2.66 19.20
CA ARG A 36 16.75 -4.10 19.53
C ARG A 36 18.13 -4.42 20.07
N GLY A 37 18.24 -4.56 21.39
CA GLY A 37 19.52 -4.85 22.09
C GLY A 37 20.41 -3.62 22.31
N THR A 38 19.95 -2.46 21.86
CA THR A 38 20.54 -1.12 21.99
C THR A 38 19.39 -0.09 21.99
N GLU A 39 19.66 1.17 22.32
CA GLU A 39 18.67 2.25 22.18
C GLU A 39 18.41 2.56 20.71
N LYS A 40 17.24 3.15 20.42
CA LYS A 40 16.87 3.53 19.05
C LYS A 40 17.68 4.76 18.61
N ASP A 41 18.34 4.66 17.47
CA ASP A 41 19.20 5.71 16.92
C ASP A 41 19.18 5.68 15.39
N LEU A 42 18.52 6.65 14.77
CA LEU A 42 18.35 6.65 13.31
C LEU A 42 19.62 7.08 12.57
N GLU A 43 20.48 7.91 13.17
CA GLU A 43 21.74 8.35 12.56
C GLU A 43 22.74 7.19 12.51
N LYS A 44 22.89 6.45 13.62
CA LYS A 44 23.70 5.22 13.66
C LYS A 44 23.13 4.16 12.72
N ALA A 45 21.80 4.03 12.62
CA ALA A 45 21.19 3.13 11.63
C ALA A 45 21.56 3.52 10.20
N GLY A 46 21.44 4.81 9.85
CA GLY A 46 21.84 5.37 8.55
C GLY A 46 23.31 5.12 8.22
N PHE A 47 24.22 5.35 9.17
CA PHE A 47 25.65 5.05 9.04
C PHE A 47 25.92 3.57 8.72
N TYR A 48 25.33 2.65 9.49
CA TYR A 48 25.49 1.21 9.28
C TYR A 48 24.88 0.70 7.96
N TYR A 49 23.74 1.26 7.55
CA TYR A 49 23.18 0.98 6.24
C TYR A 49 24.04 1.53 5.09
N CYS A 50 24.67 2.70 5.25
CA CYS A 50 25.60 3.27 4.27
C CYS A 50 26.82 2.36 4.06
N GLN A 51 27.44 1.87 5.15
CA GLN A 51 28.56 0.93 5.08
C GLN A 51 28.18 -0.36 4.33
N ALA A 52 27.07 -0.99 4.72
CA ALA A 52 26.60 -2.21 4.06
C ALA A 52 26.19 -1.97 2.59
N ALA A 53 25.61 -0.81 2.27
CA ALA A 53 25.26 -0.40 0.91
C ALA A 53 26.52 -0.21 0.02
N SER A 54 27.59 0.34 0.58
CA SER A 54 28.91 0.45 -0.10
C SER A 54 29.48 -0.93 -0.45
N SER A 55 29.27 -1.93 0.40
CA SER A 55 29.55 -3.35 0.12
C SER A 55 28.49 -4.06 -0.76
N ARG A 56 27.69 -3.30 -1.53
CA ARG A 56 26.65 -3.79 -2.45
C ARG A 56 25.56 -4.68 -1.81
N HIS A 57 25.29 -4.53 -0.51
CA HIS A 57 24.22 -5.27 0.16
C HIS A 57 22.85 -4.68 -0.24
N ALA A 58 22.15 -5.29 -1.20
CA ALA A 58 20.93 -4.74 -1.81
C ALA A 58 19.84 -4.27 -0.81
N MET A 59 19.55 -5.06 0.24
CA MET A 59 18.58 -4.65 1.27
C MET A 59 19.07 -3.46 2.12
N ALA A 60 20.39 -3.27 2.25
CA ALA A 60 20.96 -2.10 2.92
C ALA A 60 20.90 -0.86 2.00
N GLN A 61 21.09 -1.02 0.69
CA GLN A 61 20.88 0.05 -0.29
C GLN A 61 19.44 0.58 -0.22
N TYR A 62 18.45 -0.32 -0.17
CA TYR A 62 17.04 0.03 0.05
C TYR A 62 16.81 0.80 1.38
N ARG A 63 17.33 0.29 2.50
CA ARG A 63 17.16 0.96 3.81
C ARG A 63 17.88 2.30 3.89
N TYR A 64 19.08 2.40 3.34
CA TYR A 64 19.85 3.64 3.29
C TYR A 64 19.19 4.69 2.40
N ALA A 65 18.66 4.31 1.23
CA ALA A 65 17.90 5.21 0.38
C ALA A 65 16.66 5.78 1.08
N ARG A 66 15.92 4.94 1.82
CA ARG A 66 14.81 5.41 2.67
C ARG A 66 15.26 6.36 3.78
N TYR A 67 16.38 6.06 4.44
CA TYR A 67 16.99 6.96 5.41
C TYR A 67 17.35 8.31 4.79
N LEU A 68 17.98 8.34 3.60
CA LEU A 68 18.32 9.58 2.91
C LEU A 68 17.08 10.44 2.61
N LEU A 69 16.00 9.83 2.14
CA LEU A 69 14.74 10.54 1.81
C LEU A 69 14.03 11.13 3.03
N GLN A 70 14.21 10.55 4.23
CA GLN A 70 13.50 10.97 5.45
C GLN A 70 14.38 11.81 6.39
N HIS A 71 15.64 11.45 6.57
CA HIS A 71 16.54 11.95 7.62
C HIS A 71 17.96 12.25 7.14
N GLY A 72 18.26 12.08 5.84
CA GLY A 72 19.61 12.32 5.32
C GLY A 72 20.04 13.79 5.45
N PRO A 73 21.35 14.06 5.62
CA PRO A 73 21.90 15.42 5.62
C PRO A 73 21.97 16.01 4.20
N GLY A 74 21.83 17.33 4.08
CA GLY A 74 21.98 18.06 2.82
C GLY A 74 20.68 18.32 2.05
N SER A 75 20.81 18.84 0.83
CA SER A 75 19.66 19.24 0.01
C SER A 75 18.74 18.05 -0.31
N LEU A 76 17.44 18.31 -0.45
CA LEU A 76 16.46 17.26 -0.72
C LEU A 76 16.60 16.68 -2.13
N GLN A 77 17.03 17.47 -3.12
CA GLN A 77 17.26 17.01 -4.50
C GLN A 77 18.46 16.07 -4.61
N ASP A 78 19.60 16.40 -4.01
CA ASP A 78 20.81 15.56 -4.06
C ASP A 78 20.57 14.21 -3.38
N ARG A 79 19.88 14.24 -2.23
CA ARG A 79 19.45 13.05 -1.50
C ARG A 79 18.47 12.20 -2.30
N GLN A 80 17.50 12.83 -2.99
CA GLN A 80 16.58 12.12 -3.87
C GLN A 80 17.30 11.42 -5.02
N HIS A 81 18.22 12.11 -5.71
CA HIS A 81 18.98 11.51 -6.82
C HIS A 81 19.80 10.29 -6.35
N THR A 82 20.52 10.44 -5.23
CA THR A 82 21.31 9.35 -4.63
C THR A 82 20.42 8.18 -4.16
N ALA A 83 19.29 8.49 -3.51
CA ALA A 83 18.35 7.48 -3.02
C ALA A 83 17.69 6.71 -4.17
N VAL A 84 17.29 7.37 -5.25
CA VAL A 84 16.73 6.72 -6.45
C VAL A 84 17.75 5.77 -7.07
N ALA A 85 19.01 6.18 -7.24
CA ALA A 85 20.05 5.30 -7.79
C ALA A 85 20.28 4.05 -6.93
N LEU A 86 20.29 4.18 -5.60
CA LEU A 86 20.40 3.06 -4.66
C LEU A 86 19.17 2.13 -4.70
N LEU A 87 17.97 2.71 -4.85
CA LEU A 87 16.73 1.96 -4.98
C LEU A 87 16.68 1.19 -6.31
N GLU A 88 17.12 1.77 -7.42
CA GLU A 88 17.18 1.08 -8.72
C GLU A 88 18.16 -0.09 -8.69
N GLN A 89 19.31 0.05 -8.01
CA GLN A 89 20.23 -1.06 -7.75
C GLN A 89 19.58 -2.17 -6.92
N ALA A 90 18.91 -1.83 -5.82
CA ALA A 90 18.20 -2.80 -4.98
C ALA A 90 17.04 -3.49 -5.71
N ALA A 91 16.29 -2.75 -6.53
CA ALA A 91 15.19 -3.29 -7.33
C ALA A 91 15.69 -4.21 -8.47
N GLY A 92 16.82 -3.87 -9.10
CA GLY A 92 17.52 -4.71 -10.07
C GLY A 92 18.10 -5.98 -9.45
N ALA A 93 18.50 -5.94 -8.18
CA ALA A 93 18.86 -7.12 -7.38
C ALA A 93 17.65 -7.95 -6.90
N GLY A 94 16.43 -7.61 -7.32
CA GLY A 94 15.21 -8.38 -7.01
C GLY A 94 14.57 -8.06 -5.66
N ILE A 95 14.98 -7.00 -4.95
CA ILE A 95 14.37 -6.63 -3.67
C ILE A 95 12.96 -6.08 -3.90
N THR A 96 11.95 -6.85 -3.53
CA THR A 96 10.52 -6.54 -3.72
C THR A 96 10.12 -5.23 -3.03
N GLU A 97 10.64 -4.96 -1.84
CA GLU A 97 10.36 -3.72 -1.11
C GLU A 97 10.94 -2.48 -1.80
N ALA A 98 12.06 -2.63 -2.53
CA ALA A 98 12.65 -1.55 -3.32
C ALA A 98 11.85 -1.30 -4.60
N GLN A 99 11.40 -2.36 -5.28
CA GLN A 99 10.50 -2.28 -6.43
C GLN A 99 9.17 -1.61 -6.03
N ALA A 100 8.54 -2.05 -4.94
CA ALA A 100 7.31 -1.45 -4.41
C ALA A 100 7.50 0.04 -4.10
N TYR A 101 8.59 0.39 -3.42
CA TYR A 101 8.89 1.77 -3.04
C TYR A 101 9.17 2.67 -4.25
N LEU A 102 9.96 2.23 -5.23
CA LEU A 102 10.14 2.95 -6.50
C LEU A 102 8.83 3.11 -7.27
N GLY A 103 7.99 2.07 -7.26
CA GLY A 103 6.68 2.08 -7.89
C GLY A 103 5.82 3.23 -7.36
N VAL A 104 5.71 3.36 -6.03
CA VAL A 104 5.00 4.46 -5.37
C VAL A 104 5.74 5.80 -5.56
N PHE A 105 7.07 5.82 -5.51
CA PHE A 105 7.87 7.03 -5.67
C PHE A 105 7.68 7.67 -7.06
N TYR A 106 7.71 6.90 -8.15
CA TYR A 106 7.45 7.43 -9.49
C TYR A 106 5.97 7.75 -9.76
N MET A 107 5.03 7.22 -8.96
CA MET A 107 3.61 7.58 -9.05
C MET A 107 3.28 8.90 -8.33
N ARG A 108 4.07 9.29 -7.31
CA ARG A 108 3.77 10.43 -6.43
C ARG A 108 4.87 11.49 -6.30
N GLY A 109 6.05 11.25 -6.87
CA GLY A 109 7.21 12.14 -6.74
C GLY A 109 7.04 13.47 -7.47
N LEU A 110 7.98 14.38 -7.25
CA LEU A 110 7.98 15.75 -7.80
C LEU A 110 7.87 15.82 -9.34
N GLN A 111 8.28 14.75 -10.03
CA GLN A 111 8.11 14.56 -11.47
C GLN A 111 7.57 13.14 -11.72
N PRO A 112 6.23 12.95 -11.74
CA PRO A 112 5.63 11.64 -11.88
C PRO A 112 6.01 10.97 -13.20
N GLN A 113 6.48 9.72 -13.12
CA GLN A 113 6.83 8.89 -14.26
C GLN A 113 5.97 7.63 -14.22
N GLU A 114 4.66 7.81 -14.38
CA GLU A 114 3.63 6.78 -14.17
C GLU A 114 3.95 5.45 -14.86
N LYS A 115 4.42 5.48 -16.12
CA LYS A 115 4.83 4.26 -16.85
C LYS A 115 5.98 3.50 -16.17
N ARG A 116 6.95 4.20 -15.58
CA ARG A 116 8.05 3.59 -14.81
C ARG A 116 7.58 3.12 -13.43
N GLY A 117 6.74 3.91 -12.76
CA GLY A 117 6.11 3.51 -11.50
C GLY A 117 5.32 2.21 -11.64
N LEU A 118 4.48 2.10 -12.68
CA LEU A 118 3.67 0.91 -12.93
C LEU A 118 4.54 -0.30 -13.23
N LYS A 119 5.64 -0.15 -13.99
CA LYS A 119 6.61 -1.22 -14.24
C LYS A 119 7.16 -1.80 -12.93
N TYR A 120 7.59 -0.94 -12.01
CA TYR A 120 8.13 -1.40 -10.71
C TYR A 120 7.04 -1.97 -9.79
N LEU A 121 5.82 -1.42 -9.78
CA LEU A 121 4.68 -2.00 -9.06
C LEU A 121 4.29 -3.39 -9.60
N LEU A 122 4.31 -3.58 -10.91
CA LEU A 122 4.06 -4.88 -11.54
C LEU A 122 5.16 -5.91 -11.19
N GLN A 123 6.43 -5.50 -11.16
CA GLN A 123 7.51 -6.36 -10.70
C GLN A 123 7.30 -6.81 -9.25
N ALA A 124 7.03 -5.88 -8.33
CA ALA A 124 6.77 -6.21 -6.93
C ALA A 124 5.51 -7.09 -6.74
N ALA A 125 4.43 -6.79 -7.48
CA ALA A 125 3.22 -7.60 -7.49
C ALA A 125 3.50 -9.04 -7.98
N ASN A 126 4.29 -9.20 -9.04
CA ASN A 126 4.69 -10.51 -9.57
C ASN A 126 5.58 -11.29 -8.59
N SER A 127 6.41 -10.60 -7.79
CA SER A 127 7.14 -11.19 -6.66
C SER A 127 6.26 -11.56 -5.46
N GLY A 128 4.95 -11.30 -5.52
CA GLY A 128 3.97 -11.71 -4.51
C GLY A 128 3.39 -10.58 -3.67
N ASP A 129 3.92 -9.35 -3.75
CA ASP A 129 3.45 -8.26 -2.89
C ASP A 129 1.98 -7.89 -3.16
N ALA A 130 1.13 -8.14 -2.17
CA ALA A 130 -0.29 -7.84 -2.22
C ALA A 130 -0.56 -6.32 -2.29
N GLN A 131 0.29 -5.48 -1.67
CA GLN A 131 0.09 -4.02 -1.68
C GLN A 131 0.43 -3.41 -3.03
N SER A 132 1.57 -3.76 -3.63
CA SER A 132 1.89 -3.36 -5.01
C SER A 132 0.83 -3.86 -5.98
N ARG A 133 0.30 -5.08 -5.82
CA ARG A 133 -0.81 -5.57 -6.65
C ARG A 133 -2.11 -4.76 -6.46
N PHE A 134 -2.39 -4.25 -5.26
CA PHE A 134 -3.49 -3.30 -5.05
C PHE A 134 -3.21 -1.99 -5.79
N HIS A 135 -2.00 -1.43 -5.70
CA HIS A 135 -1.65 -0.20 -6.42
C HIS A 135 -1.69 -0.35 -7.95
N VAL A 136 -1.31 -1.51 -8.51
CA VAL A 136 -1.54 -1.82 -9.94
C VAL A 136 -3.04 -1.72 -10.29
N GLY A 137 -3.92 -2.23 -9.43
CA GLY A 137 -5.36 -2.08 -9.59
C GLY A 137 -5.81 -0.61 -9.62
N VAL A 138 -5.26 0.23 -8.72
CA VAL A 138 -5.51 1.69 -8.71
C VAL A 138 -5.03 2.34 -10.02
N CYS A 139 -3.87 1.94 -10.55
CA CYS A 139 -3.37 2.46 -11.82
C CYS A 139 -4.31 2.15 -12.99
N TYR A 140 -4.85 0.93 -13.09
CA TYR A 140 -5.86 0.60 -14.10
C TYR A 140 -7.22 1.29 -13.87
N GLU A 141 -7.62 1.51 -12.60
CA GLU A 141 -8.85 2.23 -12.26
C GLU A 141 -8.78 3.71 -12.65
N GLN A 142 -7.61 4.33 -12.53
CA GLN A 142 -7.39 5.76 -12.76
C GLN A 142 -6.74 6.10 -14.11
N GLY A 143 -6.21 5.11 -14.83
CA GLY A 143 -5.48 5.33 -16.10
C GLY A 143 -4.04 5.83 -15.93
N LEU A 144 -3.39 5.53 -14.80
CA LEU A 144 -2.02 5.97 -14.52
C LEU A 144 -1.00 5.11 -15.28
N GLY A 145 -0.36 5.70 -16.29
CA GLY A 145 0.62 5.01 -17.15
C GLY A 145 0.06 3.96 -18.11
N VAL A 146 -1.24 3.66 -18.06
CA VAL A 146 -1.97 2.68 -18.90
C VAL A 146 -3.36 3.20 -19.24
N GLN A 147 -3.99 2.63 -20.28
CA GLN A 147 -5.39 2.91 -20.57
C GLN A 147 -6.28 2.47 -19.39
N GLN A 148 -7.24 3.32 -19.01
CA GLN A 148 -8.19 3.04 -17.94
C GLN A 148 -9.01 1.78 -18.25
N SER A 149 -9.07 0.83 -17.31
CA SER A 149 -9.84 -0.41 -17.44
C SER A 149 -10.32 -0.90 -16.08
N LEU A 150 -11.62 -0.75 -15.83
CA LEU A 150 -12.25 -1.21 -14.59
C LEU A 150 -12.20 -2.75 -14.45
N ALA A 151 -12.29 -3.49 -15.56
CA ALA A 151 -12.21 -4.95 -15.54
C ALA A 151 -10.82 -5.44 -15.06
N GLU A 152 -9.75 -4.79 -15.54
CA GLU A 152 -8.38 -5.09 -15.10
C GLU A 152 -8.13 -4.65 -13.65
N ALA A 153 -8.61 -3.47 -13.27
CA ALA A 153 -8.54 -3.00 -11.89
C ALA A 153 -9.17 -4.01 -10.91
N LEU A 154 -10.39 -4.46 -11.20
CA LEU A 154 -11.10 -5.46 -10.40
C LEU A 154 -10.39 -6.82 -10.38
N ARG A 155 -9.74 -7.23 -11.49
CA ARG A 155 -8.92 -8.45 -11.54
C ARG A 155 -7.75 -8.36 -10.56
N HIS A 156 -7.00 -7.27 -10.60
CA HIS A 156 -5.87 -7.04 -9.69
C HIS A 156 -6.31 -6.87 -8.24
N TYR A 157 -7.43 -6.20 -7.97
CA TYR A 157 -8.01 -6.12 -6.63
C TYR A 157 -8.43 -7.48 -6.09
N ARG A 158 -9.09 -8.35 -6.88
CA ARG A 158 -9.46 -9.71 -6.44
C ARG A 158 -8.23 -10.56 -6.08
N GLN A 159 -7.19 -10.51 -6.91
CA GLN A 159 -5.92 -11.19 -6.63
C GLN A 159 -5.21 -10.63 -5.39
N SER A 160 -5.19 -9.32 -5.20
CA SER A 160 -4.61 -8.66 -4.02
C SER A 160 -5.39 -8.99 -2.73
N ALA A 161 -6.72 -9.02 -2.81
CA ALA A 161 -7.61 -9.43 -1.73
C ALA A 161 -7.41 -10.90 -1.32
N ALA A 162 -7.26 -11.80 -2.30
CA ALA A 162 -6.94 -13.20 -2.07
C ALA A 162 -5.54 -13.38 -1.42
N ALA A 163 -4.58 -12.53 -1.77
CA ALA A 163 -3.28 -12.43 -1.11
C ALA A 163 -3.31 -11.68 0.25
N GLY A 164 -4.50 -11.45 0.83
CA GLY A 164 -4.70 -10.91 2.17
C GLY A 164 -4.81 -9.39 2.28
N SER A 165 -4.66 -8.61 1.19
CA SER A 165 -4.77 -7.15 1.28
C SER A 165 -6.15 -6.72 1.80
N ARG A 166 -6.15 -5.87 2.84
CA ARG A 166 -7.39 -5.28 3.37
C ARG A 166 -7.95 -4.22 2.43
N GLN A 167 -7.10 -3.30 1.97
CA GLN A 167 -7.47 -2.22 1.05
C GLN A 167 -8.16 -2.73 -0.21
N ALA A 168 -7.67 -3.84 -0.78
CA ALA A 168 -8.29 -4.46 -1.94
C ALA A 168 -9.69 -5.06 -1.65
N ARG A 169 -9.86 -5.70 -0.48
CA ARG A 169 -11.17 -6.20 -0.02
C ARG A 169 -12.16 -5.05 0.19
N ASP A 170 -11.72 -3.99 0.86
CA ASP A 170 -12.54 -2.81 1.16
C ASP A 170 -12.96 -2.08 -0.15
N ARG A 171 -12.04 -1.95 -1.12
CA ARG A 171 -12.34 -1.34 -2.44
C ARG A 171 -13.33 -2.18 -3.26
N LEU A 172 -13.21 -3.51 -3.23
CA LEU A 172 -14.14 -4.44 -3.89
C LEU A 172 -15.54 -4.39 -3.25
N TRP A 173 -15.61 -4.36 -1.93
CA TRP A 173 -16.88 -4.24 -1.20
C TRP A 173 -17.57 -2.92 -1.52
N ALA A 174 -16.84 -1.80 -1.53
CA ALA A 174 -17.37 -0.50 -1.93
C ALA A 174 -17.90 -0.50 -3.38
N TRP A 175 -17.24 -1.21 -4.30
CA TRP A 175 -17.71 -1.37 -5.68
C TRP A 175 -18.99 -2.22 -5.78
N GLN A 176 -19.11 -3.28 -4.97
CA GLN A 176 -20.35 -4.07 -4.89
C GLN A 176 -21.53 -3.26 -4.37
N GLN A 177 -21.31 -2.43 -3.33
CA GLN A 177 -22.34 -1.51 -2.82
C GLN A 177 -22.76 -0.49 -3.89
N GLN A 178 -21.80 0.10 -4.63
CA GLN A 178 -22.09 1.00 -5.74
C GLN A 178 -22.97 0.35 -6.83
N LEU A 179 -22.76 -0.94 -7.14
CA LEU A 179 -23.63 -1.67 -8.06
C LEU A 179 -25.03 -1.88 -7.48
N GLN A 180 -25.15 -2.29 -6.22
CA GLN A 180 -26.45 -2.49 -5.56
C GLN A 180 -27.26 -1.18 -5.51
N ASP A 181 -26.61 -0.06 -5.22
CA ASP A 181 -27.19 1.28 -5.26
C ASP A 181 -27.75 1.67 -6.64
N VAL A 182 -27.06 1.32 -7.73
CA VAL A 182 -27.55 1.57 -9.10
C VAL A 182 -28.83 0.76 -9.38
N HIS A 183 -28.87 -0.50 -8.95
CA HIS A 183 -30.05 -1.36 -9.15
C HIS A 183 -31.25 -0.97 -8.27
N THR A 184 -31.01 -0.40 -7.08
CA THR A 184 -32.08 0.01 -6.15
C THR A 184 -32.60 1.43 -6.39
N LYS A 185 -31.75 2.36 -6.86
CA LYS A 185 -32.14 3.75 -7.16
C LYS A 185 -32.68 3.92 -8.58
N HIS A 186 -32.33 3.03 -9.50
CA HIS A 186 -32.94 2.92 -10.82
C HIS A 186 -33.55 1.53 -11.02
N PRO A 187 -34.66 1.21 -10.33
CA PRO A 187 -35.43 0.03 -10.68
C PRO A 187 -35.99 0.25 -12.09
N PHE A 188 -35.42 -0.44 -13.08
CA PHE A 188 -36.11 -0.64 -14.34
C PHE A 188 -37.50 -1.21 -14.01
N PRO A 189 -38.60 -0.67 -14.57
CA PRO A 189 -39.94 -1.14 -14.24
C PRO A 189 -40.10 -2.60 -14.70
N SER A 190 -39.92 -3.52 -13.76
CA SER A 190 -40.06 -4.97 -13.92
C SER A 190 -41.53 -5.34 -14.09
N GLY A 191 -42.11 -4.97 -15.24
CA GLY A 191 -43.54 -5.09 -15.51
C GLY A 191 -43.98 -4.89 -16.96
N LEU A 192 -43.11 -4.40 -17.87
CA LEU A 192 -43.45 -4.29 -19.29
C LEU A 192 -43.31 -5.63 -20.02
N ARG A 193 -44.26 -6.55 -19.78
CA ARG A 193 -44.51 -7.66 -20.72
C ARG A 193 -45.28 -7.09 -21.91
N ALA A 194 -44.59 -6.92 -23.03
CA ALA A 194 -45.24 -6.58 -24.29
C ALA A 194 -46.04 -7.78 -24.83
N SER A 195 -47.30 -7.91 -24.40
CA SER A 195 -48.29 -8.78 -25.07
C SER A 195 -48.98 -7.99 -26.18
N SER A 196 -48.47 -8.14 -27.41
CA SER A 196 -49.10 -7.53 -28.60
C SER A 196 -50.31 -8.35 -29.04
N SER A 197 -51.49 -7.75 -29.00
CA SER A 197 -52.67 -8.25 -29.73
C SER A 197 -53.55 -7.06 -30.16
N SER A 198 -53.37 -6.63 -31.40
CA SER A 198 -54.08 -5.56 -32.12
C SER A 198 -53.81 -4.11 -31.66
N PRO A 199 -53.95 -3.13 -32.58
CA PRO A 199 -53.69 -1.72 -32.31
C PRO A 199 -54.93 -1.03 -31.70
N ASP A 200 -54.70 0.21 -31.27
CA ASP A 200 -55.65 1.19 -30.76
C ASP A 200 -56.10 1.01 -29.30
N PHE A 201 -56.05 2.14 -28.56
CA PHE A 201 -56.29 2.31 -27.11
C PHE A 201 -55.24 1.76 -26.13
N TRP A 202 -54.48 2.68 -25.52
CA TRP A 202 -53.74 2.46 -24.27
C TRP A 202 -54.48 3.12 -23.09
N THR A 203 -55.19 2.33 -22.29
CA THR A 203 -55.66 2.74 -20.96
C THR A 203 -54.65 2.30 -19.91
N ILE A 204 -54.16 3.24 -19.09
CA ILE A 204 -53.21 2.94 -18.00
C ILE A 204 -54.01 2.92 -16.69
N GLU A 205 -54.13 1.74 -16.06
CA GLU A 205 -54.57 1.64 -14.67
C GLU A 205 -53.39 1.31 -13.73
N PRO A 206 -53.28 1.97 -12.56
CA PRO A 206 -52.25 1.66 -11.58
C PRO A 206 -52.66 0.49 -10.68
N VAL A 207 -51.87 -0.58 -10.65
CA VAL A 207 -52.01 -1.65 -9.66
C VAL A 207 -51.41 -1.22 -8.33
N SER A 208 -52.20 -1.22 -7.26
CA SER A 208 -51.77 -0.83 -5.91
C SER A 208 -50.76 -1.81 -5.31
N ALA A 209 -49.62 -1.28 -4.85
CA ALA A 209 -48.64 -2.04 -4.08
C ALA A 209 -49.08 -2.15 -2.61
N ASN A 210 -48.84 -3.32 -1.99
CA ASN A 210 -49.02 -3.51 -0.55
C ASN A 210 -47.66 -3.83 0.10
N VAL A 211 -47.24 -3.01 1.06
CA VAL A 211 -45.94 -3.08 1.74
C VAL A 211 -46.17 -3.41 3.20
N HIS A 212 -45.55 -4.48 3.71
CA HIS A 212 -45.34 -4.69 5.14
C HIS A 212 -43.89 -5.02 5.43
N SER A 213 -43.37 -4.41 6.49
CA SER A 213 -41.99 -4.46 6.94
C SER A 213 -41.90 -5.02 8.35
N SER A 214 -40.81 -5.73 8.68
CA SER A 214 -40.20 -5.73 10.03
C SER A 214 -38.93 -6.60 10.11
N GLN A 215 -37.99 -6.09 10.90
CA GLN A 215 -36.84 -6.73 11.55
C GLN A 215 -36.92 -6.31 13.05
N PRO A 216 -36.19 -6.87 14.05
CA PRO A 216 -34.81 -7.41 13.95
C PRO A 216 -34.45 -8.61 14.87
N GLY A 217 -33.16 -8.97 14.92
CA GLY A 217 -32.58 -9.84 15.96
C GLY A 217 -31.04 -9.80 15.93
N GLN A 218 -30.38 -9.61 17.09
CA GLN A 218 -28.92 -9.61 17.28
C GLN A 218 -28.46 -10.74 18.22
N CYS A 219 -27.12 -10.90 18.33
CA CYS A 219 -26.28 -11.77 19.18
C CYS A 219 -25.57 -12.90 18.41
N GLY A 220 -24.29 -13.24 18.65
CA GLY A 220 -23.30 -12.70 19.61
C GLY A 220 -21.85 -13.06 19.24
N LEU A 221 -20.88 -12.65 20.07
CA LEU A 221 -19.42 -12.71 19.83
C LEU A 221 -18.78 -14.11 19.99
N THR A 222 -17.66 -14.37 19.31
CA THR A 222 -16.42 -14.96 19.88
C THR A 222 -15.21 -14.94 18.90
N LEU A 223 -14.00 -14.85 19.46
CA LEU A 223 -12.62 -14.94 18.88
C LEU A 223 -11.73 -15.68 19.94
N PRO A 224 -10.44 -16.10 19.75
CA PRO A 224 -9.38 -15.77 18.75
C PRO A 224 -9.22 -16.82 17.62
N HIS A 225 -8.15 -16.97 16.80
CA HIS A 225 -6.68 -16.70 16.84
C HIS A 225 -6.15 -16.19 15.46
N SER A 226 -4.93 -15.68 15.17
CA SER A 226 -3.51 -15.83 15.62
C SER A 226 -2.79 -17.06 15.02
N TRP A 227 -1.89 -16.99 14.02
CA TRP A 227 -0.67 -16.18 13.74
C TRP A 227 -0.47 -15.95 12.21
N SER A 228 0.53 -15.24 11.64
CA SER A 228 1.38 -14.08 12.02
C SER A 228 2.26 -13.71 10.80
N THR A 229 2.14 -12.49 10.24
CA THR A 229 3.19 -11.82 9.45
C THR A 229 3.11 -10.31 9.68
N GLY A 230 4.26 -9.63 9.64
CA GLY A 230 4.45 -8.31 10.24
C GLY A 230 3.72 -7.16 9.53
N THR A 231 2.94 -6.41 10.31
CA THR A 231 2.27 -5.17 9.90
C THR A 231 3.29 -4.08 9.51
N LEU A 232 3.31 -3.68 8.23
CA LEU A 232 3.77 -2.33 7.86
C LEU A 232 2.71 -1.33 8.35
N HIS A 233 2.94 -0.70 9.50
CA HIS A 233 1.96 0.18 10.11
C HIS A 233 2.03 1.60 9.53
N MET A 234 0.85 2.16 9.20
CA MET A 234 0.56 3.58 8.98
C MET A 234 1.23 4.32 7.81
N MET A 235 0.60 4.22 6.64
CA MET A 235 0.06 5.43 5.99
C MET A 235 -1.43 5.21 5.71
N LEU A 236 -2.27 5.51 6.69
CA LEU A 236 -3.72 5.50 6.51
C LEU A 236 -4.19 6.82 5.89
N LEU A 237 -4.31 6.82 4.56
CA LEU A 237 -5.42 7.54 3.93
C LEU A 237 -6.55 6.53 3.76
N SER A 238 -7.76 6.90 4.21
CA SER A 238 -8.99 6.16 3.92
C SER A 238 -9.23 6.11 2.39
N SER A 239 -10.11 5.24 1.90
CA SER A 239 -10.46 5.20 0.47
C SER A 239 -10.86 6.58 -0.09
N ALA A 240 -11.55 7.40 0.71
CA ALA A 240 -11.83 8.80 0.42
C ALA A 240 -10.56 9.67 0.30
N GLY A 241 -9.59 9.49 1.19
CA GLY A 241 -8.30 10.18 1.14
C GLY A 241 -7.48 9.86 -0.12
N TRP A 242 -7.54 8.63 -0.64
CA TRP A 242 -6.89 8.29 -1.93
C TRP A 242 -7.60 8.94 -3.12
N SER A 243 -8.93 9.00 -3.12
CA SER A 243 -9.70 9.70 -4.17
C SER A 243 -9.52 11.22 -4.14
N CYS A 244 -9.37 11.83 -2.96
CA CYS A 244 -9.16 13.28 -2.83
C CYS A 244 -7.71 13.71 -3.11
N ALA A 245 -6.71 12.99 -2.58
CA ALA A 245 -5.30 13.36 -2.77
C ALA A 245 -4.84 13.30 -4.24
N PHE A 246 -5.40 12.41 -5.06
CA PHE A 246 -5.11 12.36 -6.50
C PHE A 246 -5.87 13.41 -7.34
N ARG A 247 -6.86 14.10 -6.79
CA ARG A 247 -7.64 15.12 -7.52
C ARG A 247 -7.00 16.52 -7.47
N ALA A 248 -6.14 16.78 -6.47
CA ALA A 248 -5.43 18.05 -6.31
C ALA A 248 -4.01 17.98 -6.90
N ARG A 249 -3.86 18.32 -8.19
CA ARG A 249 -2.55 18.36 -8.89
C ARG A 249 -1.63 19.54 -8.49
N THR A 250 -1.97 20.30 -7.45
CA THR A 250 -1.39 21.63 -7.19
C THR A 250 -0.83 21.84 -5.78
N VAL A 251 -0.79 20.82 -4.92
CA VAL A 251 -0.14 20.94 -3.61
C VAL A 251 1.33 20.52 -3.74
N PRO A 252 2.32 21.42 -3.51
CA PRO A 252 3.72 21.03 -3.45
C PRO A 252 3.95 20.07 -2.27
N VAL A 253 4.95 19.21 -2.37
CA VAL A 253 5.21 18.16 -1.39
C VAL A 253 5.72 18.76 -0.07
N GLU A 254 4.80 19.07 0.84
CA GLU A 254 5.11 19.23 2.26
C GLU A 254 5.28 17.86 2.90
N LEU A 255 6.53 17.50 3.23
CA LEU A 255 6.86 16.35 4.06
C LEU A 255 6.65 16.65 5.56
N GLN A 256 5.53 17.29 5.91
CA GLN A 256 5.10 17.52 7.29
C GLN A 256 3.95 16.58 7.62
N GLY A 257 4.07 15.84 8.74
CA GLY A 257 3.05 14.87 9.15
C GLY A 257 3.53 13.49 9.62
N TRP A 258 4.79 13.33 10.06
CA TRP A 258 5.24 12.17 10.84
C TRP A 258 5.83 12.56 12.19
N GLU A 259 5.10 13.40 12.93
CA GLU A 259 5.34 13.51 14.37
C GLU A 259 4.77 12.30 15.10
N ALA A 260 5.57 11.75 16.01
CA ALA A 260 5.23 10.55 16.77
C ALA A 260 4.52 10.92 18.07
N GLN A 261 3.20 11.07 18.05
CA GLN A 261 2.40 11.27 19.25
C GLN A 261 1.17 10.35 19.34
N HIS A 262 1.13 9.62 20.46
CA HIS A 262 -0.04 9.01 21.10
C HIS A 262 -0.83 7.92 20.34
N CYS A 263 -0.26 6.71 20.38
CA CYS A 263 -1.00 5.57 20.92
C CYS A 263 -0.32 5.14 22.23
N TRP A 264 -0.76 5.73 23.34
CA TRP A 264 -0.45 5.25 24.68
C TRP A 264 -1.20 3.93 24.94
N GLN A 265 -0.91 3.37 26.12
CA GLN A 265 -1.91 2.80 27.03
C GLN A 265 -3.22 3.60 27.04
#